data_AF-A0A3M5E2E2-F1
#
_entry.id   AF-A0A3M5E2E2-F1
#
_cell.length_a   1.000
_cell.length_b   1.000
_cell.length_c   1.000
_cell.angle_alpha   90.00
_cell.angle_beta   90.00
_cell.angle_gamma   90.00
#
_symmetry.space_group_name_H-M   'P 1'
#
loop_
_entity.id
_entity.type
_entity.pdbx_description
1 polymer ?
#
loop_
_entity_poly.entity_id
_entity_poly.type
_entity_poly.pdbx_seq_one_letter_code
_entity_poly.pdbx_strand_id
1 'polypeptide(L)' 'MAITADHGMNEDRSHGGILEEEREVPLFVFGDAFSRDDLAQPLQTDLCGTLCEILGAAHDKPVCRELLAP' A
#
# COMPACT_ATOMS: atom_id res chain seq x y z
N MET A 1 3.21 2.00 -11.59
CA MET A 1 3.47 0.62 -11.10
C MET A 1 3.57 0.67 -9.59
N ALA A 2 3.00 -0.31 -8.88
CA ALA A 2 3.15 -0.46 -7.44
C ALA A 2 3.69 -1.87 -7.14
N ILE A 3 4.60 -1.99 -6.18
CA ILE A 3 5.20 -3.25 -5.73
C ILE A 3 5.16 -3.27 -4.21
N THR A 4 4.63 -4.35 -3.63
CA THR A 4 4.60 -4.55 -2.18
C THR A 4 4.70 -6.04 -1.85
N ALA A 5 4.90 -6.36 -0.58
CA ALA A 5 4.76 -7.71 -0.06
C ALA A 5 3.35 -7.90 0.52
N ASP A 6 2.88 -9.14 0.56
CA ASP A 6 1.61 -9.52 1.18
C ASP A 6 1.70 -9.55 2.71
N HIS A 7 2.85 -9.94 3.26
CA HIS A 7 3.16 -9.91 4.69
C HIS A 7 4.66 -9.72 4.94
N GLY A 8 5.01 -9.36 6.17
CA GLY A 8 6.38 -9.34 6.67
C GLY A 8 6.79 -10.69 7.28
N MET A 9 8.00 -10.76 7.82
CA MET A 9 8.57 -11.98 8.39
C MET A 9 9.28 -11.62 9.68
N ASN A 10 9.02 -12.39 10.73
CA ASN A 10 9.64 -12.15 12.02
C ASN A 10 11.10 -12.69 12.08
N GLU A 11 11.80 -12.41 13.18
CA GLU A 11 13.18 -12.89 13.40
C GLU A 11 13.33 -14.43 13.42
N ASP A 12 12.26 -15.17 13.73
CA ASP A 12 12.25 -16.64 13.70
C ASP A 12 11.96 -17.23 12.30
N ARG A 13 11.74 -16.36 11.31
CA ARG A 13 11.36 -16.69 9.92
C ARG A 13 9.97 -17.32 9.81
N SER A 14 9.07 -16.99 10.73
CA SER A 14 7.64 -17.25 10.62
C SER A 14 6.88 -15.98 10.24
N HIS A 15 5.66 -16.21 9.76
CA HIS A 15 4.70 -15.18 9.41
C HIS A 15 3.29 -15.61 9.82
N GLY A 16 2.33 -14.69 9.71
CA GLY A 16 0.90 -14.95 9.95
C GLY A 16 0.43 -14.62 11.38
N GLY A 17 1.31 -14.08 12.22
CA GLY A 17 0.96 -13.45 13.48
C GLY A 17 0.50 -12.00 13.31
N ILE A 18 0.48 -11.27 14.42
CA ILE A 18 0.03 -9.87 14.51
C ILE A 18 1.16 -8.92 14.92
N LEU A 19 2.41 -9.39 14.89
CA LEU A 19 3.55 -8.56 15.21
C LEU A 19 3.70 -7.44 14.18
N GLU A 20 4.43 -6.39 14.55
CA GLU A 20 4.70 -5.24 13.68
C GLU A 20 5.51 -5.68 12.46
N GLU A 21 6.62 -6.40 12.67
CA GLU A 21 7.47 -6.97 11.61
C GLU A 21 6.77 -7.96 10.66
N GLU A 22 5.62 -8.51 11.06
CA GLU A 22 4.80 -9.38 10.21
C GLU A 22 3.74 -8.61 9.40
N ARG A 23 3.44 -7.37 9.80
CA ARG A 23 2.38 -6.52 9.19
C ARG A 23 2.93 -5.32 8.42
N GLU A 24 4.09 -4.81 8.82
CA GLU A 24 4.78 -3.73 8.12
C GLU A 24 5.53 -4.29 6.92
N VAL A 25 5.13 -3.83 5.74
CA VAL A 25 5.69 -4.27 4.46
C VAL A 25 6.15 -3.07 3.65
N PRO A 26 7.18 -3.23 2.81
CA PRO A 26 7.58 -2.15 1.92
C PRO A 26 6.52 -1.93 0.84
N LEU A 27 6.34 -0.67 0.44
CA LEU A 27 5.57 -0.27 -0.74
C LEU A 27 6.46 0.61 -1.62
N PHE A 28 6.69 0.18 -2.84
CA PHE A 28 7.39 0.97 -3.86
C PHE A 28 6.41 1.38 -4.95
N VAL A 29 6.39 2.67 -5.28
CA VAL A 29 5.53 3.22 -6.33
C VAL A 29 6.36 3.94 -7.40
N PHE A 30 5.92 3.79 -8.65
CA PHE A 30 6.57 4.38 -9.83
C PHE A 30 5.52 4.98 -10.76
N GLY A 31 5.88 6.09 -11.41
CA GLY A 31 5.01 6.83 -12.32
C GLY A 31 4.43 8.09 -11.68
N ASP A 32 3.77 8.91 -12.49
CA ASP A 32 3.37 10.27 -12.11
C ASP A 32 1.97 10.35 -11.48
N ALA A 33 1.26 9.22 -11.41
CA ALA A 33 -0.03 9.14 -10.72
C ALA A 33 0.11 9.08 -9.19
N PHE A 34 1.32 8.89 -8.67
CA PHE A 34 1.62 8.80 -7.24
C PHE A 34 2.29 10.08 -6.74
N SER A 35 1.97 10.51 -5.52
CA SER A 35 2.54 11.71 -4.89
C SER A 35 4.04 11.62 -4.63
N ARG A 36 4.53 10.39 -4.35
CA ARG A 36 5.89 10.12 -3.85
C ARG A 36 6.20 10.85 -2.53
N ASP A 37 5.17 11.06 -1.72
CA ASP A 37 5.32 11.59 -0.36
C ASP A 37 5.78 10.49 0.61
N ASP A 38 7.00 10.64 1.15
CA ASP A 38 7.58 9.70 2.12
C ASP A 38 6.85 9.71 3.49
N LEU A 39 5.94 10.66 3.72
CA LEU A 39 5.10 10.73 4.92
C LEU A 39 3.73 10.07 4.74
N ALA A 40 3.38 9.62 3.54
CA ALA A 40 2.13 8.91 3.31
C ALA A 40 2.07 7.63 4.16
N GLN A 41 0.90 7.34 4.74
CA GLN A 41 0.67 6.18 5.60
C GLN A 41 -0.42 5.26 5.01
N PRO A 42 -0.21 4.67 3.81
CA PRO A 42 -1.22 3.82 3.19
C PRO A 42 -1.38 2.50 3.96
N LEU A 43 -2.63 2.07 4.18
CA LEU A 43 -2.90 0.70 4.59
C LEU A 43 -2.97 -0.20 3.36
N GLN A 44 -2.56 -1.47 3.48
CA GLN A 44 -2.73 -2.45 2.40
C GLN A 44 -4.19 -2.55 1.90
N THR A 45 -5.17 -2.37 2.80
CA THR A 45 -6.60 -2.38 2.47
C THR A 45 -7.05 -1.21 1.59
N ASP A 46 -6.26 -0.12 1.55
CA ASP A 46 -6.56 1.05 0.73
C ASP A 46 -6.08 0.88 -0.71
N LEU A 47 -5.09 0.01 -0.94
CA LEU A 47 -4.42 -0.13 -2.24
C LEU A 47 -5.39 -0.45 -3.37
N CYS A 48 -6.42 -1.26 -3.11
CA CYS A 48 -7.41 -1.59 -4.12
C CYS A 48 -8.17 -0.33 -4.59
N GLY A 49 -8.68 0.49 -3.67
CA GLY A 49 -9.40 1.71 -4.05
C GLY A 49 -8.47 2.75 -4.66
N THR A 50 -7.28 2.96 -4.07
CA THR A 50 -6.29 3.91 -4.61
C THR A 50 -5.86 3.56 -6.04
N LEU A 51 -5.66 2.27 -6.36
CA LEU A 51 -5.34 1.86 -7.74
C LEU A 51 -6.55 1.98 -8.68
N CYS A 52 -7.77 1.75 -8.18
CA CYS A 52 -8.98 1.97 -8.97
C CYS A 52 -9.15 3.45 -9.36
N GLU A 53 -8.82 4.40 -8.49
CA GLU A 53 -8.80 5.84 -8.81
C GLU A 53 -7.84 6.14 -9.98
N ILE A 54 -6.62 5.58 -9.96
CA ILE A 54 -5.64 5.75 -11.04
C ILE A 54 -6.15 5.14 -12.36
N LEU A 55 -6.87 4.01 -12.29
CA LEU A 55 -7.40 3.31 -13.46
C LEU A 55 -8.75 3.86 -13.95
N GLY A 56 -9.40 4.75 -13.21
CA GLY A 56 -10.75 5.24 -13.51
C GLY A 56 -11.84 4.17 -13.40
N ALA A 57 -11.63 3.14 -12.57
CA ALA A 57 -12.61 2.08 -12.34
C ALA A 57 -13.62 2.49 -11.26
N ALA A 58 -14.89 2.11 -11.39
CA ALA A 58 -15.89 2.35 -10.33
C ALA A 58 -15.66 1.42 -9.13
N HIS A 59 -15.67 1.96 -7.91
CA HIS A 59 -15.51 1.19 -6.67
C HIS A 59 -16.15 1.90 -5.46
N ASP A 60 -16.26 1.18 -4.35
CA ASP A 60 -16.68 1.65 -3.02
C ASP A 60 -15.58 1.42 -1.95
N LYS A 61 -14.38 1.05 -2.39
CA LYS A 61 -13.25 0.71 -1.52
C LYS A 61 -12.60 1.94 -0.87
N PRO A 62 -11.99 1.80 0.31
CA PRO A 62 -11.16 2.85 0.92
C PRO A 62 -10.04 3.31 -0.02
N VAL A 63 -9.63 4.57 0.16
CA VAL A 63 -8.60 5.22 -0.66
C VAL A 63 -7.65 5.97 0.27
N CYS A 64 -6.35 5.71 0.15
CA CYS A 64 -5.31 6.57 0.69
C CYS A 64 -5.08 7.70 -0.32
N ARG A 65 -5.52 8.92 0.02
CA ARG A 65 -5.44 10.10 -0.87
C ARG A 65 -4.03 10.68 -0.90
N GLU A 66 -3.31 10.55 0.19
CA GLU A 66 -1.92 11.00 0.35
C GLU A 66 -0.99 10.29 -0.62
N LEU A 67 -1.35 9.07 -1.07
CA LEU A 67 -0.58 8.29 -2.03
C LEU A 67 -0.79 8.75 -3.50
N LEU A 68 -1.84 9.52 -3.78
CA LEU A 68 -2.17 10.00 -5.12
C LEU A 68 -1.54 11.36 -5.42
N ALA A 69 -1.07 11.56 -6.65
CA ALA A 69 -0.65 12.87 -7.10
C ALA A 69 -1.83 13.87 -7.05
N PRO A 70 -1.57 15.16 -6.75
CA PRO A 70 -2.59 16.20 -6.66
C PRO A 70 -3.30 16.51 -7.99
#